data_AF-A0A822BIB9-F1
#
_entry.id   AF-A0A822BIB9-F1
#
_cell.length_a   1.000
_cell.length_b   1.000
_cell.length_c   1.000
_cell.angle_alpha   90.00
_cell.angle_beta   90.00
_cell.angle_gamma   90.00
#
_symmetry.space_group_name_H-M   'P 1'
#
loop_
_entity.id
_entity.type
_entity.pdbx_description
1 polymer ?
#
loop_
_entity_poly.entity_id
_entity_poly.type
_entity_poly.pdbx_seq_one_letter_code
_entity_poly.pdbx_strand_id
1 'polypeptide(L)' 'MNTNSYTGYMQRNSQLVLTKIMEEYWELVAASENNKIYECSDLFVHILIYLNSIGLSLEDISNELNKRRWTLKTLIQFDK' A
#
# COMPACT_ATOMS: atom_id res chain seq x y z
N MET A 1 8.52 -19.82 2.70
CA MET A 1 8.63 -18.50 2.04
C MET A 1 9.91 -18.48 1.21
N ASN A 2 9.84 -18.12 -0.07
CA ASN A 2 11.02 -18.08 -0.93
C ASN A 2 11.85 -16.84 -0.56
N THR A 3 12.90 -17.02 0.23
CA THR A 3 13.74 -15.95 0.77
C THR A 3 14.54 -15.17 -0.29
N ASN A 4 14.52 -15.67 -1.54
CA ASN A 4 15.15 -15.08 -2.74
C ASN A 4 14.21 -14.20 -3.59
N SER A 5 12.92 -14.04 -3.22
CA SER A 5 12.07 -13.06 -3.91
C SER A 5 12.34 -11.64 -3.41
N TYR A 6 12.17 -10.65 -4.28
CA TYR A 6 12.22 -9.22 -3.94
C TYR A 6 11.37 -8.89 -2.69
N THR A 7 10.19 -9.50 -2.60
CA THR A 7 9.28 -9.40 -1.46
C THR A 7 9.85 -9.99 -0.17
N GLY A 8 10.55 -11.13 -0.24
CA GLY A 8 11.17 -11.78 0.91
C GLY A 8 12.37 -11.02 1.47
N TYR A 9 13.10 -10.28 0.62
CA TYR A 9 14.21 -9.41 1.06
C TYR A 9 13.69 -8.15 1.78
N MET A 10 12.66 -7.51 1.23
CA MET A 10 12.05 -6.31 1.82
C MET A 10 11.37 -6.57 3.16
N GLN A 11 10.71 -7.71 3.33
CA GLN A 11 10.05 -8.08 4.60
C GLN A 11 11.03 -8.20 5.77
N ARG A 12 12.33 -8.50 5.52
CA ARG A 12 13.35 -8.55 6.57
C ARG A 12 13.86 -7.18 7.00
N ASN A 13 13.50 -6.12 6.27
CA ASN A 13 13.99 -4.76 6.48
C ASN A 13 12.83 -3.76 6.34
N SER A 14 11.94 -3.70 7.33
CA SER A 14 10.78 -2.79 7.34
C SER A 14 11.16 -1.32 7.09
N GLN A 15 12.35 -0.89 7.54
CA GLN A 15 12.88 0.46 7.28
C GLN A 15 13.07 0.74 5.78
N LEU A 16 13.54 -0.24 5.00
CA LEU A 16 13.69 -0.10 3.55
C LEU A 16 12.33 0.03 2.86
N VAL A 17 11.32 -0.70 3.37
CA VAL A 17 9.95 -0.62 2.85
C VAL A 17 9.35 0.75 3.13
N LEU A 18 9.57 1.30 4.34
CA LEU A 18 9.14 2.65 4.69
C LEU A 18 9.77 3.70 3.77
N THR A 19 11.06 3.58 3.45
CA THR A 19 11.72 4.47 2.48
C THR A 19 11.04 4.41 1.12
N LYS A 20 10.71 3.21 0.61
CA LYS A 20 10.01 3.07 -0.67
C LYS A 20 8.59 3.64 -0.63
N ILE A 21 7.83 3.43 0.45
CA ILE A 21 6.50 4.07 0.60
C ILE A 21 6.62 5.60 0.48
N MET A 22 7.64 6.21 1.07
CA MET A 22 7.85 7.66 0.95
C MET A 22 8.25 8.08 -0.45
N GLU A 23 9.10 7.30 -1.13
CA GLU A 23 9.50 7.52 -2.53
C GLU A 23 8.28 7.48 -3.46
N GLU A 24 7.51 6.38 -3.44
CA GLU A 24 6.32 6.22 -4.29
C GLU A 24 5.24 7.27 -4.01
N TYR A 25 5.12 7.70 -2.75
CA TYR A 25 4.22 8.80 -2.41
C TYR A 25 4.62 10.10 -3.11
N TRP A 26 5.92 10.45 -3.11
CA TRP A 26 6.39 11.65 -3.79
C TRP A 26 6.32 11.52 -5.31
N GLU A 27 6.58 10.33 -5.86
CA GLU A 27 6.41 10.06 -7.30
C GLU A 27 4.95 10.19 -7.72
N LEU A 28 4.01 9.63 -6.96
CA LEU A 28 2.57 9.80 -7.19
C LEU A 28 2.14 11.28 -7.14
N VAL A 29 2.64 12.05 -6.18
CA VAL A 29 2.36 13.49 -6.06
C VAL A 29 2.90 14.27 -7.27
N ALA A 30 4.05 13.87 -7.81
CA ALA A 30 4.69 14.50 -8.97
C ALA A 30 4.21 13.93 -10.33
N ALA A 31 3.44 12.84 -10.33
CA ALA A 31 3.10 12.10 -11.53
C ALA A 31 2.16 12.88 -12.46
N SER A 32 2.44 12.79 -13.77
CA SER A 32 1.46 13.15 -14.79
C SER A 32 0.24 12.21 -14.75
N GLU A 33 -0.92 12.65 -15.26
CA GLU A 33 -2.16 11.85 -15.23
C GLU A 33 -1.99 10.42 -15.77
N ASN A 34 -1.18 10.25 -16.81
CA ASN A 34 -0.94 8.94 -17.43
C ASN A 34 -0.12 7.99 -16.52
N ASN A 35 0.64 8.53 -15.56
CA ASN A 35 1.49 7.76 -14.67
C ASN A 35 0.88 7.58 -13.28
N LYS A 36 -0.16 8.35 -12.90
CA LYS A 36 -0.77 8.25 -11.56
C LYS A 36 -1.22 6.84 -11.20
N ILE A 37 -1.77 6.08 -12.16
CA ILE A 37 -2.18 4.68 -11.90
C ILE A 37 -0.96 3.81 -11.60
N TYR A 38 0.16 4.03 -12.30
CA TYR A 38 1.40 3.30 -12.09
C TYR A 38 1.98 3.58 -10.70
N GLU A 39 2.20 4.85 -10.35
CA GLU A 39 2.79 5.21 -9.04
C GLU A 39 1.86 4.86 -7.87
N CYS A 40 0.55 4.99 -8.07
CA CYS A 40 -0.43 4.56 -7.07
C CYS A 40 -0.36 3.04 -6.86
N SER A 41 -0.23 2.27 -7.95
CA SER A 41 -0.08 0.82 -7.86
C SER A 41 1.19 0.43 -7.12
N ASP A 42 2.32 1.10 -7.40
CA ASP A 42 3.59 0.80 -6.73
C ASP A 42 3.56 1.17 -5.24
N LEU A 43 2.97 2.33 -4.91
CA LEU A 43 2.69 2.73 -3.52
C LEU A 43 1.88 1.66 -2.78
N PHE A 44 0.82 1.13 -3.41
CA PHE A 44 0.01 0.06 -2.80
C PHE A 44 0.81 -1.23 -2.59
N VAL A 45 1.64 -1.64 -3.54
CA VAL A 45 2.51 -2.81 -3.39
C VAL A 45 3.41 -2.66 -2.15
N HIS A 46 4.05 -1.50 -1.99
CA HIS A 46 4.94 -1.26 -0.86
C HIS A 46 4.18 -1.18 0.48
N ILE A 47 2.98 -0.61 0.52
CA ILE A 47 2.11 -0.65 1.71
C ILE A 47 1.76 -2.10 2.09
N LEU A 48 1.38 -2.94 1.14
CA LEU A 48 1.03 -4.34 1.40
C LEU A 48 2.23 -5.14 1.96
N ILE A 49 3.42 -4.92 1.39
CA ILE A 49 4.66 -5.53 1.90
C ILE A 49 4.94 -5.07 3.33
N TYR A 50 4.75 -3.77 3.62
CA TYR A 50 4.96 -3.20 4.94
C TYR A 50 4.00 -3.79 5.97
N LEU A 51 2.69 -3.84 5.67
CA LEU A 51 1.68 -4.44 6.56
C LEU A 51 2.08 -5.86 6.96
N ASN A 52 2.45 -6.68 5.98
CA ASN A 52 2.91 -8.05 6.25
C ASN A 52 4.19 -8.07 7.11
N SER A 53 5.11 -7.12 6.92
CA SER A 53 6.35 -7.03 7.72
C SER A 53 6.10 -6.68 9.19
N ILE A 54 5.00 -5.99 9.50
CA ILE A 54 4.59 -5.64 10.87
C ILE A 54 3.51 -6.58 11.42
N GLY A 55 3.22 -7.68 10.73
CA GLY A 55 2.25 -8.69 11.16
C GLY A 55 0.79 -8.24 11.06
N LEU A 56 0.49 -7.23 10.25
CA LEU A 56 -0.88 -6.82 9.94
C LEU A 56 -1.36 -7.44 8.63
N SER A 57 -2.57 -7.99 8.65
CA SER A 57 -3.24 -8.48 7.45
C SER A 57 -4.19 -7.42 6.86
N LEU A 58 -4.56 -7.61 5.59
CA LEU A 58 -5.64 -6.81 4.98
C LEU A 58 -6.99 -7.03 5.68
N GLU A 59 -7.22 -8.20 6.28
CA GLU A 59 -8.42 -8.50 7.04
C GLU A 59 -8.48 -7.64 8.32
N ASP A 60 -7.37 -7.48 9.03
CA ASP A 60 -7.29 -6.60 10.21
C ASP A 60 -7.66 -5.16 9.87
N ILE A 61 -7.12 -4.64 8.76
CA ILE A 61 -7.42 -3.30 8.25
C ILE A 61 -8.90 -3.19 7.85
N SER A 62 -9.42 -4.17 7.11
CA SER A 62 -10.83 -4.21 6.69
C SER A 62 -11.78 -4.20 7.89
N ASN A 63 -11.50 -5.00 8.92
CA ASN A 63 -12.27 -5.06 10.15
C ASN A 63 -12.30 -3.72 10.88
N GLU A 64 -11.16 -3.02 10.94
CA GLU A 64 -11.06 -1.70 11.56
C GLU A 64 -11.81 -0.62 10.78
N LEU A 65 -11.71 -0.63 9.44
CA LEU A 65 -12.46 0.29 8.58
C LEU A 65 -13.97 0.10 8.72
N ASN A 66 -14.43 -1.15 8.79
CA ASN A 66 -15.85 -1.48 8.99
C ASN A 66 -16.38 -0.96 10.34
N LYS A 67 -15.61 -1.07 11.44
CA LYS A 67 -16.00 -0.50 12.75
C LYS A 67 -16.24 1.00 12.68
N ARG A 68 -15.43 1.70 11.89
CA ARG A 68 -15.51 3.15 11.67
C ARG A 68 -16.51 3.54 10.58
N ARG A 69 -17.21 2.56 10.00
CA ARG A 69 -18.18 2.72 8.89
C ARG A 69 -17.56 3.30 7.61
N TRP A 70 -16.25 3.16 7.42
CA TRP A 70 -15.57 3.48 6.17
C TRP A 70 -15.70 2.29 5.22
N THR A 71 -16.80 2.25 4.48
CA THR A 71 -16.98 1.33 3.35
C THR A 71 -16.44 1.95 2.06
N LEU A 72 -16.13 1.16 1.04
CA LEU A 72 -15.80 1.70 -0.29
C LEU A 72 -16.88 2.66 -0.80
N LYS A 73 -18.16 2.36 -0.52
CA LYS A 73 -19.29 3.22 -0.89
C LYS A 73 -19.31 4.57 -0.17
N THR A 74 -18.74 4.66 1.02
CA THR A 74 -18.63 5.92 1.77
C THR A 74 -17.32 6.66 1.51
N LEU A 75 -16.27 5.94 1.10
CA LEU A 75 -14.93 6.48 0.82
C LEU A 75 -14.81 7.01 -0.61
N ILE A 76 -15.53 6.40 -1.54
CA ILE A 76 -15.44 6.70 -2.97
C ILE A 76 -16.83 7.16 -3.42
N GLN A 77 -16.94 8.41 -3.87
CA GLN A 77 -18.06 8.79 -4.71
C GLN A 77 -17.87 8.03 -6.02
N PHE A 78 -18.71 7.05 -6.29
CA PHE A 78 -18.84 6.56 -7.65
C PHE A 78 -19.42 7.72 -8.46
N ASP A 79 -18.57 8.37 -9.25
CA ASP A 79 -19.03 9.25 -10.31
C ASP A 79 -20.04 8.44 -11.15
N LYS A 80 -21.24 9.01 -11.28
CA LYS A 80 -22.25 8.55 -12.24
C LYS A 80 -21.79 8.86 -13.65
#